data_AF-A0A2E2KUE2-F1
#
_entry.id   AF-A0A2E2KUE2-F1
#
_cell.length_a   1.000
_cell.length_b   1.000
_cell.length_c   1.000
_cell.angle_alpha   90.00
_cell.angle_beta   90.00
_cell.angle_gamma   90.00
#
_symmetry.space_group_name_H-M   'P 1'
#
loop_
_entity.id
_entity.type
_entity.pdbx_description
1 polymer ?
#
loop_
_entity_poly.entity_id
_entity_poly.type
_entity_poly.pdbx_seq_one_letter_code
_entity_poly.pdbx_strand_id
1 'polypeptide(L)'
;MNDQPKYNDKLTFTEYRIAACDEIDLESIVWDERNPSDEWLRRYHEADRAALREIERLKLAGKYEIERARLSAYLKPPNPAHERLAQRIENGEFEPMRNFFDGLRSPDLGQRERFERLYVEGELADKTPREFWHILRCLEQAKKPKGRPGISPPWRNVVGALDAMRLAVANGDTIPQAAREAAAKEGRAEQDNRARYFEKLYRRRAALRE
;
A
#
# COMPACT_ATOMS: atom_id res chain seq x y z
N MET A 1 -23.25 20.35 -3.65
CA MET A 1 -22.11 20.71 -2.79
C MET A 1 -21.37 19.42 -2.49
N ASN A 2 -20.15 19.25 -3.00
CA ASN A 2 -19.35 18.06 -2.74
C ASN A 2 -18.84 18.13 -1.30
N ASP A 3 -19.43 17.34 -0.42
CA ASP A 3 -19.05 17.23 0.98
C ASP A 3 -17.82 16.31 1.09
N GLN A 4 -16.68 16.79 0.58
CA GLN A 4 -15.42 16.06 0.64
C GLN A 4 -15.00 15.90 2.10
N PRO A 5 -14.56 14.69 2.52
CA PRO A 5 -14.08 14.49 3.88
C PRO A 5 -12.92 15.42 4.19
N LYS A 6 -12.96 16.08 5.34
CA LYS A 6 -11.84 16.89 5.85
C LYS A 6 -10.86 16.02 6.61
N TYR A 7 -9.58 16.25 6.42
CA TYR A 7 -8.53 15.66 7.27
C TYR A 7 -8.30 16.51 8.51
N ASN A 8 -8.20 17.83 8.32
CA ASN A 8 -8.11 18.82 9.40
C ASN A 8 -8.71 20.16 8.94
N ASP A 9 -8.52 21.22 9.73
CA ASP A 9 -9.06 22.55 9.41
C ASP A 9 -8.42 23.20 8.16
N LYS A 10 -7.30 22.67 7.68
CA LYS A 10 -6.49 23.22 6.58
C LYS A 10 -6.49 22.36 5.32
N LEU A 11 -6.74 21.06 5.44
CA LEU A 11 -6.64 20.09 4.34
C LEU A 11 -7.91 19.25 4.23
N THR A 12 -8.39 19.12 3.00
CA THR A 12 -9.28 18.03 2.59
C THR A 12 -8.55 16.69 2.63
N PHE A 13 -9.29 15.59 2.62
CA PHE A 13 -8.68 14.26 2.60
C PHE A 13 -7.92 14.00 1.29
N THR A 14 -8.40 14.51 0.17
CA THR A 14 -7.68 14.48 -1.12
C THR A 14 -6.32 15.19 -1.00
N GLU A 15 -6.29 16.40 -0.45
CA GLU A 15 -5.03 17.14 -0.27
C GLU A 15 -4.09 16.44 0.72
N TYR A 16 -4.62 15.83 1.78
CA TYR A 16 -3.86 14.99 2.68
C TYR A 16 -3.20 13.82 1.94
N ARG A 17 -3.92 13.12 1.04
CA ARG A 17 -3.33 12.02 0.25
C ARG A 17 -2.21 12.49 -0.66
N ILE A 18 -2.38 13.64 -1.32
CA ILE A 18 -1.33 14.24 -2.16
C ILE A 18 -0.09 14.59 -1.33
N ALA A 19 -0.29 15.10 -0.11
CA ALA A 19 0.79 15.51 0.77
C ALA A 19 1.54 14.32 1.39
N ALA A 20 0.81 13.31 1.85
CA ALA A 20 1.30 12.28 2.78
C ALA A 20 1.55 10.91 2.14
N CYS A 21 0.97 10.60 0.97
CA CYS A 21 1.09 9.29 0.35
C CYS A 21 1.83 9.36 -0.99
N ASP A 22 2.75 8.43 -1.22
CA ASP A 22 3.32 8.24 -2.55
C ASP A 22 2.25 7.69 -3.51
N GLU A 23 2.34 8.08 -4.79
CA GLU A 23 1.34 7.69 -5.81
C GLU A 23 1.15 6.17 -5.88
N ILE A 24 2.22 5.38 -5.77
CA ILE A 24 2.15 3.92 -5.87
C ILE A 24 1.45 3.28 -4.68
N ASP A 25 1.56 3.87 -3.50
CA ASP A 25 0.89 3.37 -2.30
C ASP A 25 -0.58 3.77 -2.30
N LEU A 26 -0.90 4.98 -2.80
CA LEU A 26 -2.29 5.37 -3.06
C LEU A 26 -2.95 4.49 -4.13
N GLU A 27 -2.24 4.16 -5.21
CA GLU A 27 -2.71 3.21 -6.23
C GLU A 27 -2.96 1.82 -5.63
N SER A 28 -2.15 1.40 -4.66
CA SER A 28 -2.32 0.13 -3.95
C SER A 28 -3.61 0.13 -3.11
N ILE A 29 -3.88 1.23 -2.38
CA ILE A 29 -5.12 1.40 -1.60
C ILE A 29 -6.35 1.30 -2.52
N VAL A 30 -6.37 2.09 -3.60
CA VAL A 30 -7.51 2.10 -4.54
C VAL A 30 -7.70 0.74 -5.22
N TRP A 31 -6.59 0.06 -5.52
CA TRP A 31 -6.58 -1.28 -6.12
C TRP A 31 -7.02 -2.39 -5.16
N ASP A 32 -6.75 -2.28 -3.87
CA ASP A 32 -7.22 -3.28 -2.90
C ASP A 32 -8.70 -3.07 -2.58
N GLU A 33 -9.17 -1.82 -2.55
CA GLU A 33 -10.50 -1.43 -2.09
C GLU A 33 -11.51 -1.17 -3.23
N ARG A 34 -11.33 -1.76 -4.41
CA ARG A 34 -12.15 -1.51 -5.63
C ARG A 34 -13.66 -1.66 -5.42
N ASN A 35 -14.07 -2.44 -4.43
CA ASN A 35 -15.46 -2.72 -4.08
C ASN A 35 -15.71 -2.38 -2.60
N PRO A 36 -15.82 -1.08 -2.26
CA PRO A 36 -16.06 -0.67 -0.88
C PRO A 36 -17.45 -1.15 -0.43
N SER A 37 -17.48 -1.83 0.72
CA SER A 37 -18.68 -2.46 1.28
C SER A 37 -19.66 -1.47 1.91
N ASP A 38 -19.22 -0.28 2.29
CA ASP A 38 -20.01 0.72 3.01
C ASP A 38 -19.88 2.14 2.42
N GLU A 39 -20.89 2.98 2.65
CA GLU A 39 -21.00 4.35 2.13
C GLU A 39 -19.87 5.26 2.64
N TRP A 40 -19.48 5.11 3.90
CA TRP A 40 -18.36 5.88 4.45
C TRP A 40 -17.07 5.58 3.69
N LEU A 41 -16.74 4.30 3.50
CA LEU A 41 -15.58 3.86 2.72
C LEU A 41 -15.65 4.33 1.26
N ARG A 42 -16.83 4.38 0.65
CA ARG A 42 -17.01 4.96 -0.70
C ARG A 42 -16.58 6.41 -0.79
N ARG A 43 -16.88 7.23 0.22
CA ARG A 43 -16.48 8.66 0.22
C ARG A 43 -14.97 8.84 0.31
N TYR A 44 -14.29 8.01 1.11
CA TYR A 44 -12.82 8.02 1.19
C TYR A 44 -12.18 7.47 -0.08
N HIS A 45 -12.75 6.41 -0.67
CA HIS A 45 -12.28 5.86 -1.95
C HIS A 45 -12.40 6.89 -3.08
N GLU A 46 -13.48 7.65 -3.13
CA GLU A 46 -13.64 8.75 -4.10
C GLU A 46 -12.62 9.87 -3.86
N ALA A 47 -12.32 10.19 -2.60
CA ALA A 47 -11.28 11.15 -2.27
C ALA A 47 -9.88 10.66 -2.70
N ASP A 48 -9.62 9.35 -2.61
CA ASP A 48 -8.38 8.71 -3.05
C ASP A 48 -8.25 8.71 -4.58
N ARG A 49 -9.33 8.42 -5.31
CA ARG A 49 -9.39 8.56 -6.79
C ARG A 49 -9.21 10.01 -7.23
N ALA A 50 -9.86 10.95 -6.54
CA ALA A 50 -9.71 12.38 -6.79
C ALA A 50 -8.25 12.83 -6.58
N ALA A 51 -7.58 12.29 -5.56
CA ALA A 51 -6.16 12.56 -5.33
C ALA A 51 -5.31 12.00 -6.48
N LEU A 52 -5.55 10.77 -6.96
CA LEU A 52 -4.84 10.22 -8.12
C LEU A 52 -5.01 11.06 -9.40
N ARG A 53 -6.22 11.56 -9.67
CA ARG A 53 -6.49 12.48 -10.79
C ARG A 53 -5.69 13.77 -10.67
N GLU A 54 -5.66 14.35 -9.46
CA GLU A 54 -4.95 15.60 -9.22
C GLU A 54 -3.43 15.41 -9.28
N ILE A 55 -2.90 14.30 -8.75
CA ILE A 55 -1.48 13.92 -8.90
C ILE A 55 -1.11 13.81 -10.37
N GLU A 56 -1.94 13.16 -11.20
CA GLU A 56 -1.70 13.05 -12.63
C GLU A 56 -1.64 14.43 -13.29
N ARG A 57 -2.66 15.28 -13.07
CA ARG A 57 -2.70 16.65 -13.58
C ARG A 57 -1.45 17.44 -13.19
N LEU A 58 -1.03 17.34 -11.92
CA LEU A 58 0.14 18.04 -11.40
C LEU A 58 1.45 17.51 -11.98
N LYS A 59 1.59 16.19 -12.16
CA LYS A 59 2.78 15.58 -12.76
C LYS A 59 2.91 15.95 -14.24
N LEU A 60 1.81 15.92 -15.00
CA LEU A 60 1.79 16.38 -16.38
C LEU A 60 2.14 17.86 -16.51
N ALA A 61 1.73 18.68 -15.54
CA ALA A 61 2.08 20.10 -15.48
C ALA A 61 3.49 20.39 -14.92
N GLY A 62 4.24 19.36 -14.48
CA GLY A 62 5.55 19.53 -13.83
C GLY A 62 5.51 20.25 -12.47
N LYS A 63 4.35 20.27 -11.79
CA LYS A 63 4.11 21.02 -10.54
C LYS A 63 3.93 20.14 -9.30
N TYR A 64 3.95 18.82 -9.47
CA TYR A 64 3.62 17.87 -8.40
C TYR A 64 4.47 18.06 -7.13
N GLU A 65 5.80 18.11 -7.25
CA GLU A 65 6.68 18.23 -6.08
C GLU A 65 6.49 19.56 -5.32
N ILE A 66 6.24 20.65 -6.06
CA ILE A 66 5.99 21.98 -5.47
C ILE A 66 4.68 21.95 -4.68
N GLU A 67 3.63 21.39 -5.28
CA GLU A 67 2.32 21.32 -4.66
C GLU A 67 2.30 20.37 -3.45
N ARG A 68 2.96 19.22 -3.57
CA ARG A 68 3.16 18.28 -2.47
C ARG A 68 3.86 18.95 -1.29
N ALA A 69 4.93 19.71 -1.54
CA ALA A 69 5.64 20.44 -0.49
C ALA A 69 4.77 21.55 0.15
N ARG A 70 3.97 22.26 -0.65
CA ARG A 70 3.01 23.26 -0.14
C ARG A 70 1.99 22.64 0.81
N LEU A 71 1.43 21.48 0.44
CA LEU A 71 0.42 20.79 1.23
C LEU A 71 1.03 20.10 2.47
N SER A 72 2.23 19.53 2.35
CA SER A 72 2.91 18.86 3.47
C SER A 72 3.25 19.81 4.62
N ALA A 73 3.41 21.11 4.35
CA ALA A 73 3.59 22.14 5.37
C ALA A 73 2.42 22.26 6.37
N TYR A 74 1.23 21.77 6.00
CA TYR A 74 0.05 21.73 6.88
C TYR A 74 -0.11 20.40 7.62
N LEU A 75 0.76 19.43 7.36
CA LEU A 75 0.83 18.20 8.14
C LEU A 75 1.59 18.48 9.43
N LYS A 76 1.05 18.01 10.55
CA LYS A 76 1.81 18.02 11.80
C LYS A 76 3.01 17.08 11.63
N PRO A 77 4.21 17.46 12.08
CA PRO A 77 5.33 16.53 12.10
C PRO A 77 4.93 15.28 12.89
N PRO A 78 5.35 14.08 12.44
CA PRO A 78 5.01 12.86 13.14
C PRO A 78 5.47 12.96 14.60
N ASN A 79 4.66 12.47 15.53
CA ASN A 79 5.09 12.40 16.92
C ASN A 79 6.34 11.50 16.99
N PRO A 80 7.49 11.97 17.54
CA PRO A 80 8.70 11.16 17.62
C PRO A 80 8.51 9.84 18.40
N ALA A 81 7.50 9.75 19.27
CA ALA A 81 7.12 8.50 19.91
C ALA A 81 6.47 7.50 18.93
N HIS A 82 5.66 7.99 17.99
CA HIS A 82 5.02 7.16 16.96
C HIS A 82 6.03 6.69 15.93
N GLU A 83 6.99 7.52 15.52
CA GLU A 83 8.06 7.09 14.61
C GLU A 83 8.92 5.99 15.23
N ARG A 84 9.31 6.15 16.50
CA ARG A 84 10.03 5.11 17.23
C ARG A 84 9.21 3.83 17.35
N LEU A 85 7.91 3.94 17.57
CA LEU A 85 7.02 2.77 17.61
C LEU A 85 6.93 2.08 16.23
N ALA A 86 6.78 2.84 15.15
CA ALA A 86 6.73 2.32 13.79
C ALA A 86 8.04 1.59 13.43
N GLN A 87 9.19 2.19 13.72
CA GLN A 87 10.51 1.56 13.54
C GLN A 87 10.63 0.26 14.35
N ARG A 88 10.15 0.22 15.59
CA ARG A 88 10.14 -1.00 16.41
C ARG A 88 9.26 -2.08 15.80
N ILE A 89 8.10 -1.72 15.26
CA ILE A 89 7.21 -2.65 14.53
C ILE A 89 7.88 -3.19 13.26
N GLU A 90 8.46 -2.31 12.44
CA GLU A 90 9.17 -2.69 11.21
C GLU A 90 10.40 -3.57 11.46
N ASN A 91 11.12 -3.30 12.54
CA ASN A 91 12.24 -4.13 13.01
C ASN A 91 11.79 -5.47 13.63
N GLY A 92 10.49 -5.76 13.58
CA GLY A 92 9.93 -7.02 14.03
C GLY A 92 9.90 -7.18 15.54
N GLU A 93 9.96 -6.09 16.32
CA GLU A 93 9.92 -6.20 17.78
C GLU A 93 8.66 -6.93 18.25
N PHE A 94 7.52 -6.71 17.58
CA PHE A 94 6.26 -7.36 17.93
C PHE A 94 6.03 -8.74 17.24
N GLU A 95 7.00 -9.23 16.46
CA GLU A 95 6.92 -10.56 15.80
C GLU A 95 6.66 -11.71 16.76
N PRO A 96 7.27 -11.82 17.96
CA PRO A 96 7.03 -12.94 18.86
C PRO A 96 5.58 -13.03 19.33
N MET A 97 4.95 -11.88 19.62
CA MET A 97 3.53 -11.81 19.95
C MET A 97 2.67 -12.22 18.76
N ARG A 98 2.99 -11.71 17.56
CA ARG A 98 2.27 -12.06 16.34
C ARG A 98 2.37 -13.56 16.04
N ASN A 99 3.56 -14.14 16.16
CA ASN A 99 3.82 -15.56 15.97
C ASN A 99 3.02 -16.43 16.96
N PHE A 100 2.92 -16.00 18.22
CA PHE A 100 2.10 -16.67 19.22
C PHE A 100 0.62 -16.73 18.83
N PHE A 101 0.02 -15.58 18.47
CA PHE A 101 -1.37 -15.54 18.00
C PHE A 101 -1.58 -16.31 16.69
N ASP A 102 -0.61 -16.28 15.78
CA ASP A 102 -0.64 -17.06 14.55
C ASP A 102 -0.61 -18.56 14.85
N GLY A 103 0.16 -19.01 15.85
CA GLY A 103 0.22 -20.42 16.28
C GLY A 103 -1.08 -20.93 16.88
N LEU A 104 -1.77 -20.12 17.69
CA LEU A 104 -3.13 -20.42 18.19
C LEU A 104 -4.18 -20.53 17.07
N ARG A 105 -3.90 -19.94 15.90
CA ARG A 105 -4.76 -19.97 14.70
C ARG A 105 -4.16 -20.82 13.58
N SER A 106 -3.16 -21.65 13.89
CA SER A 106 -2.46 -22.45 12.90
C SER A 106 -3.42 -23.44 12.22
N PRO A 107 -3.35 -23.64 10.89
CA PRO A 107 -4.11 -24.68 10.20
C PRO A 107 -3.59 -26.09 10.52
N ASP A 108 -2.40 -26.20 11.12
CA ASP A 108 -1.86 -27.45 11.64
C ASP A 108 -2.36 -27.66 13.08
N LEU A 109 -3.28 -28.62 13.25
CA LEU A 109 -3.90 -28.93 14.54
C LEU A 109 -2.85 -29.31 15.60
N GLY A 110 -1.82 -30.06 15.23
CA GLY A 110 -0.79 -30.48 16.20
C GLY A 110 0.09 -29.32 16.65
N GLN A 111 0.34 -28.34 15.77
CA GLN A 111 1.00 -27.10 16.18
C GLN A 111 0.09 -26.24 17.05
N ARG A 112 -1.18 -26.09 16.67
CA ARG A 112 -2.16 -25.34 17.45
C ARG A 112 -2.28 -25.84 18.88
N GLU A 113 -2.38 -27.16 19.08
CA GLU A 113 -2.41 -27.78 20.41
C GLU A 113 -1.16 -27.48 21.25
N ARG A 114 0.03 -27.40 20.65
CA ARG A 114 1.26 -27.02 21.37
C ARG A 114 1.23 -25.58 21.84
N PHE A 115 0.70 -24.65 21.03
CA PHE A 115 0.56 -23.24 21.41
C PHE A 115 -0.56 -23.04 22.45
N GLU A 116 -1.69 -23.74 22.32
CA GLU A 116 -2.76 -23.74 23.32
C GLU A 116 -2.27 -24.29 24.67
N ARG A 117 -1.50 -25.39 24.64
CA ARG A 117 -0.89 -25.97 25.85
C ARG A 117 0.05 -24.98 26.52
N LEU A 118 0.91 -24.31 25.75
CA LEU A 118 1.78 -23.26 26.30
C LEU A 118 0.99 -22.12 26.93
N TYR A 119 -0.13 -21.73 26.35
CA TYR A 119 -1.00 -20.69 26.92
C TYR A 119 -1.55 -21.08 28.29
N VAL A 120 -2.03 -22.31 28.41
CA VAL A 120 -2.65 -22.85 29.63
C VAL A 120 -1.58 -23.19 30.68
N GLU A 121 -0.60 -24.02 30.35
CA GLU A 121 0.45 -24.46 31.28
C GLU A 121 1.40 -23.33 31.66
N GLY A 122 1.61 -22.36 30.76
CA GLY A 122 2.41 -21.17 31.04
C GLY A 122 1.67 -20.10 31.85
N GLU A 123 0.37 -20.30 32.15
CA GLU A 123 -0.51 -19.34 32.82
C GLU A 123 -0.42 -17.94 32.18
N LEU A 124 -0.39 -17.90 30.85
CA LEU A 124 -0.13 -16.66 30.12
C LEU A 124 -1.27 -15.64 30.25
N ALA A 125 -2.47 -16.09 30.63
CA ALA A 125 -3.62 -15.23 30.89
C ALA A 125 -3.38 -14.24 32.05
N ASP A 126 -2.61 -14.67 33.05
CA ASP A 126 -2.38 -13.92 34.29
C ASP A 126 -1.05 -13.16 34.28
N LYS A 127 -0.30 -13.24 33.16
CA LYS A 127 1.00 -12.60 32.98
C LYS A 127 0.90 -11.41 32.03
N THR A 128 1.66 -10.37 32.32
CA THR A 128 1.86 -9.26 31.40
C THR A 128 2.76 -9.68 30.24
N PRO A 129 2.61 -9.09 29.03
CA PRO A 129 3.44 -9.42 27.86
C PRO A 129 4.95 -9.37 28.12
N ARG A 130 5.40 -8.54 29.07
CA ARG A 130 6.81 -8.42 29.45
C ARG A 130 7.33 -9.67 30.17
N GLU A 131 6.50 -10.31 31.00
CA GLU A 131 6.88 -11.44 31.85
C GLU A 131 7.12 -12.71 31.04
N PHE A 132 6.38 -12.92 29.96
CA PHE A 132 6.53 -14.10 29.10
C PHE A 132 7.19 -13.82 27.75
N TRP A 133 7.68 -12.59 27.52
CA TRP A 133 8.29 -12.20 26.25
C TRP A 133 9.44 -13.10 25.80
N HIS A 134 10.30 -13.48 26.76
CA HIS A 134 11.45 -14.35 26.50
C HIS A 134 11.02 -15.75 26.02
N ILE A 135 9.88 -16.25 26.50
CA ILE A 135 9.28 -17.52 26.07
C ILE A 135 8.82 -17.39 24.62
N LEU A 136 8.13 -16.30 24.27
CA LEU A 136 7.62 -16.09 22.91
C LEU A 136 8.73 -16.04 21.85
N ARG A 137 9.91 -15.49 22.20
CA ARG A 137 11.06 -15.41 21.29
C ARG A 137 11.66 -16.77 20.95
N CYS A 138 11.40 -17.79 21.75
CA CYS A 138 11.91 -19.14 21.57
C CYS A 138 10.92 -20.07 20.86
N LEU A 139 9.73 -19.57 20.49
CA LEU A 139 8.72 -20.38 19.83
C LEU A 139 9.14 -20.76 18.41
N GLU A 140 8.75 -21.95 17.99
CA GLU A 140 8.78 -22.32 16.58
C GLU A 140 7.92 -21.35 15.75
N GLN A 141 8.27 -21.20 14.48
CA GLN A 141 7.48 -20.36 13.58
C GLN A 141 6.11 -20.98 13.32
N ALA A 142 5.05 -20.20 13.55
CA ALA A 142 3.69 -20.60 13.28
C ALA A 142 3.49 -20.83 11.78
N LYS A 143 2.91 -21.98 11.43
CA LYS A 143 2.36 -22.22 10.10
C LYS A 143 1.17 -21.29 9.94
N LYS A 144 1.29 -20.37 9.00
CA LYS A 144 0.21 -19.44 8.72
C LYS A 144 -0.76 -20.11 7.74
N PRO A 145 -2.08 -19.85 7.85
CA PRO A 145 -2.94 -20.06 6.70
C PRO A 145 -2.28 -19.34 5.52
N LYS A 146 -2.34 -19.91 4.32
CA LYS A 146 -1.94 -19.19 3.10
C LYS A 146 -2.91 -18.01 2.95
N GLY A 147 -2.63 -16.91 3.64
CA GLY A 147 -3.30 -15.65 3.45
C GLY A 147 -3.15 -15.28 1.99
N ARG A 148 -4.18 -14.66 1.43
CA ARG A 148 -4.00 -13.99 0.15
C ARG A 148 -2.84 -13.00 0.35
N PRO A 149 -1.74 -13.09 -0.41
CA PRO A 149 -0.75 -12.03 -0.38
C PRO A 149 -1.49 -10.71 -0.58
N GLY A 150 -1.15 -9.68 0.22
CA GLY A 150 -1.64 -8.32 -0.05
C GLY A 150 -1.46 -8.04 -1.53
N ILE A 151 -2.53 -7.63 -2.22
CA ILE A 151 -2.53 -7.62 -3.68
C ILE A 151 -1.78 -6.37 -4.11
N SER A 152 -0.45 -6.44 -4.10
CA SER A 152 0.36 -5.40 -4.72
C SER A 152 -0.17 -5.14 -6.13
N PRO A 153 -0.35 -3.87 -6.53
CA PRO A 153 -0.78 -3.57 -7.88
C PRO A 153 0.20 -4.22 -8.87
N PRO A 154 -0.29 -4.81 -9.97
CA PRO A 154 0.53 -5.61 -10.88
C PRO A 154 1.59 -4.80 -11.62
N TRP A 155 1.56 -3.47 -11.50
CA TRP A 155 2.51 -2.54 -12.11
C TRP A 155 3.56 -1.98 -11.13
N ARG A 156 3.59 -2.38 -9.86
CA ARG A 156 4.51 -1.84 -8.84
C ARG A 156 5.99 -1.86 -9.27
N ASN A 157 6.40 -2.89 -10.01
CA ASN A 157 7.78 -3.06 -10.45
C ASN A 157 8.12 -2.39 -11.80
N VAL A 158 7.16 -1.71 -12.43
CA VAL A 158 7.32 -1.10 -13.76
C VAL A 158 6.82 0.34 -13.80
N VAL A 159 6.72 1.00 -12.64
CA VAL A 159 6.22 2.38 -12.50
C VAL A 159 6.96 3.35 -13.42
N GLY A 160 8.28 3.27 -13.49
CA GLY A 160 9.08 4.15 -14.35
C GLY A 160 8.74 4.05 -15.84
N ALA A 161 8.51 2.83 -16.35
CA ALA A 161 8.09 2.63 -17.74
C ALA A 161 6.68 3.20 -17.99
N LEU A 162 5.76 2.98 -17.05
CA LEU A 162 4.39 3.51 -17.17
C LEU A 162 4.32 5.03 -17.01
N ASP A 163 5.18 5.63 -16.19
CA ASP A 163 5.28 7.09 -16.07
C ASP A 163 5.86 7.72 -17.35
N ALA A 164 6.82 7.07 -18.00
CA ALA A 164 7.30 7.50 -19.33
C ALA A 164 6.18 7.40 -20.38
N MET A 165 5.40 6.32 -20.37
CA MET A 165 4.22 6.18 -21.22
C MET A 165 3.17 7.26 -20.95
N ARG A 166 2.97 7.64 -19.69
CA ARG A 166 2.03 8.71 -19.31
C ARG A 166 2.36 10.03 -20.00
N LEU A 167 3.64 10.41 -19.98
CA LEU A 167 4.11 11.63 -20.65
C LEU A 167 3.96 11.54 -22.18
N ALA A 168 4.32 10.40 -22.77
CA ALA A 168 4.15 10.15 -24.21
C ALA A 168 2.68 10.29 -24.65
N VAL A 169 1.77 9.66 -23.91
CA VAL A 169 0.32 9.73 -24.19
C VAL A 169 -0.21 11.15 -24.03
N ALA A 170 0.22 11.87 -22.98
CA ALA A 170 -0.17 13.27 -22.80
C ALA A 170 0.35 14.19 -23.92
N ASN A 171 1.46 13.83 -24.56
CA ASN A 171 2.02 14.54 -25.71
C ASN A 171 1.39 14.15 -27.05
N GLY A 172 0.42 13.23 -27.06
CA GLY A 172 -0.35 12.84 -28.25
C GLY A 172 -0.11 11.44 -28.77
N ASP A 173 0.79 10.65 -28.16
CA ASP A 173 1.02 9.28 -28.60
C ASP A 173 -0.15 8.37 -28.22
N THR A 174 -0.43 7.38 -29.07
CA THR A 174 -1.37 6.32 -28.70
C THR A 174 -0.75 5.40 -27.66
N ILE A 175 -1.57 4.81 -26.77
CA ILE A 175 -1.09 3.85 -25.76
C ILE A 175 -0.23 2.72 -26.40
N PRO A 176 -0.60 2.11 -27.54
CA PRO A 176 0.24 1.10 -28.19
C PRO A 176 1.59 1.64 -28.66
N GLN A 177 1.68 2.88 -29.15
CA GLN A 177 2.95 3.51 -29.54
C GLN A 177 3.85 3.71 -28.32
N ALA A 178 3.33 4.37 -27.28
CA ALA A 178 4.05 4.60 -26.03
C ALA A 178 4.54 3.28 -25.40
N ALA A 179 3.73 2.21 -25.46
CA ALA A 179 4.10 0.90 -24.93
C ALA A 179 5.25 0.23 -25.72
N ARG A 180 5.26 0.37 -27.05
CA ARG A 180 6.36 -0.13 -27.90
C ARG A 180 7.66 0.61 -27.60
N GLU A 181 7.61 1.93 -27.46
CA GLU A 181 8.78 2.73 -27.10
C GLU A 181 9.32 2.38 -25.72
N ALA A 182 8.44 2.21 -24.73
CA ALA A 182 8.84 1.77 -23.40
C ALA A 182 9.48 0.37 -23.41
N ALA A 183 8.93 -0.57 -24.20
CA ALA A 183 9.49 -1.91 -24.36
C ALA A 183 10.86 -1.90 -25.08
N ALA A 184 11.01 -1.06 -26.11
CA ALA A 184 12.26 -0.89 -26.84
C ALA A 184 13.37 -0.34 -25.93
N LYS A 185 13.03 0.62 -25.04
CA LYS A 185 13.98 1.19 -24.06
C LYS A 185 14.49 0.16 -23.03
N GLU A 186 13.73 -0.87 -22.70
CA GLU A 186 14.19 -1.96 -21.84
C GLU A 186 15.19 -2.92 -22.53
N GLY A 187 15.27 -2.91 -23.86
CA GLY A 187 16.28 -3.67 -24.62
C GLY A 187 16.17 -5.20 -24.51
N ARG A 188 15.00 -5.75 -24.15
CA ARG A 188 14.80 -7.21 -24.01
C ARG A 188 14.51 -7.88 -25.36
N ALA A 189 14.76 -9.19 -25.46
CA ALA A 189 14.54 -9.98 -26.69
C ALA A 189 13.05 -10.09 -27.10
N GLU A 190 12.11 -10.05 -26.15
CA GLU A 190 10.67 -10.19 -26.40
C GLU A 190 9.91 -8.84 -26.40
N GLN A 191 10.33 -7.90 -27.23
CA GLN A 191 9.80 -6.53 -27.21
C GLN A 191 8.28 -6.46 -27.45
N ASP A 192 7.74 -7.25 -28.38
CA ASP A 192 6.31 -7.24 -28.69
C ASP A 192 5.44 -7.74 -27.53
N ASN A 193 5.85 -8.83 -26.87
CA ASN A 193 5.18 -9.34 -25.68
C ASN A 193 5.24 -8.31 -24.55
N ARG A 194 6.39 -7.65 -24.41
CA ARG A 194 6.60 -6.63 -23.38
C ARG A 194 5.76 -5.38 -23.62
N ALA A 195 5.63 -4.94 -24.87
CA ALA A 195 4.76 -3.82 -25.24
C ALA A 195 3.29 -4.12 -24.91
N ARG A 196 2.79 -5.32 -25.27
CA ARG A 196 1.42 -5.75 -24.89
C ARG A 196 1.22 -5.80 -23.38
N TYR A 197 2.23 -6.24 -22.63
CA TYR A 197 2.21 -6.25 -21.17
C TYR A 197 2.10 -4.83 -20.61
N PHE A 198 2.91 -3.89 -21.09
CA PHE A 198 2.86 -2.49 -20.67
C PHE A 198 1.55 -1.82 -21.03
N GLU A 199 1.03 -2.01 -22.24
CA GLU A 199 -0.29 -1.49 -22.62
C GLU A 199 -1.37 -1.96 -21.64
N LYS A 200 -1.42 -3.26 -21.34
CA LYS A 200 -2.39 -3.83 -20.41
C LYS A 200 -2.28 -3.21 -19.01
N LEU A 201 -1.07 -3.03 -18.51
CA LEU A 201 -0.85 -2.43 -17.19
C LEU A 201 -1.18 -0.94 -17.17
N TYR A 202 -0.79 -0.21 -18.22
CA TYR A 202 -1.08 1.21 -18.36
C TYR A 202 -2.59 1.47 -18.31
N ARG A 203 -3.38 0.72 -19.10
CA ARG A 203 -4.85 0.83 -19.09
C ARG A 203 -5.44 0.56 -17.71
N ARG A 204 -4.98 -0.50 -17.02
CA ARG A 204 -5.45 -0.82 -15.67
C ARG A 204 -5.09 0.23 -14.64
N ARG A 205 -3.89 0.82 -14.76
CA ARG A 205 -3.42 1.90 -13.90
C ARG A 205 -4.21 3.18 -14.15
N ALA A 206 -4.44 3.54 -15.41
CA ALA A 206 -5.24 4.70 -15.83
C ALA A 206 -6.68 4.60 -15.31
N ALA A 207 -7.29 3.40 -15.35
CA ALA A 207 -8.65 3.17 -14.84
C ALA A 207 -8.81 3.42 -13.33
N LEU A 208 -7.73 3.56 -12.55
CA LEU A 208 -7.84 3.98 -11.15
C LEU A 208 -8.23 5.45 -10.98
N ARG A 209 -8.14 6.24 -12.06
CA ARG A 209 -8.44 7.68 -12.10
C ARG A 209 -9.86 7.95 -12.65
N GLU A 210 -10.51 6.92 -13.19
CA GLU A 210 -11.90 6.91 -13.65
C GLU A 210 -12.85 6.59 -12.49
#